data_AF-A0A514WTD0-F1
#
_entry.id   AF-A0A514WTD0-F1
#
_cell.length_a   1.000
_cell.length_b   1.000
_cell.length_c   1.000
_cell.angle_alpha   90.00
_cell.angle_beta   90.00
_cell.angle_gamma   90.00
#
_symmetry.space_group_name_H-M   'P 1'
#
loop_
_entity.id
_entity.type
_entity.pdbx_description
1 polymer ?
#
loop_
_entity_poly.entity_id
_entity_poly.type
_entity_poly.pdbx_seq_one_letter_code
_entity_poly.pdbx_strand_id
1 'polypeptide(L)'
;MKKSLLLCAFIALAACSKSNDKSYIPSSGSPDVFHIVDENLTDKDASWTPATDCRANIAKVLCEVDDENNGSTLDRKCLGGEEQYLAAVEKIYDAFDPITQGAFCHVRRIFIENKFFATAYASQVFTRDADGKYVQLPGGVIGVRKTLLTKAPAYAPWASWKEQQNFARVGELETPLAFPRYQASDELPLLEYALVHEVGHLLDFANQLNNYHNTLDCDMNDIHSAEEYMEKCKPVFAEGSWGSFDWATPFNVKTEKDYTLRSKLCFYECKEVMNPETDVLPLYTGFSKSTFASTYGSTNPMDDFAEAWAARWILQTKKQNIVIKASTDFGVSTEEIYYSERFKQKREYIERFVQGPILYP
;
A
#
# COMPACT_ATOMS: atom_id res chain seq x y z
N MET A 1 -5.09 21.54 -47.90
CA MET A 1 -4.29 22.16 -46.82
C MET A 1 -5.02 21.88 -45.50
N LYS A 2 -4.72 20.77 -44.81
CA LYS A 2 -3.81 20.64 -43.64
C LYS A 2 -4.07 21.67 -42.52
N LYS A 3 -4.54 21.17 -41.37
CA LYS A 3 -4.29 21.57 -39.95
C LYS A 3 -5.13 20.60 -39.07
N SER A 4 -4.64 19.41 -38.69
CA SER A 4 -3.85 19.08 -37.46
C SER A 4 -4.37 19.85 -36.23
N LEU A 5 -5.22 19.29 -35.36
CA LEU A 5 -4.96 18.30 -34.29
C LEU A 5 -3.68 18.58 -33.50
N LEU A 6 -3.84 19.19 -32.31
CA LEU A 6 -2.97 19.02 -31.15
C LEU A 6 -3.84 19.22 -29.90
N LEU A 7 -4.24 18.12 -29.28
CA LEU A 7 -4.85 18.10 -27.95
C LEU A 7 -3.73 17.64 -27.00
N CYS A 8 -3.17 18.58 -26.23
CA CYS A 8 -2.25 18.25 -25.15
C CYS A 8 -3.07 17.77 -23.95
N ALA A 9 -3.05 16.46 -23.70
CA ALA A 9 -3.44 15.89 -22.42
C ALA A 9 -2.23 15.92 -21.49
N PHE A 10 -2.34 16.67 -20.40
CA PHE A 10 -1.42 16.63 -19.26
C PHE A 10 -1.97 15.59 -18.27
N ILE A 11 -1.21 14.54 -17.99
CA ILE A 11 -1.44 13.59 -16.90
C ILE A 11 -0.07 13.36 -16.24
N ALA A 12 0.01 13.61 -14.93
CA ALA A 12 1.17 13.43 -14.06
C ALA A 12 0.70 12.64 -12.82
N LEU A 13 1.46 11.86 -12.05
CA LEU A 13 2.74 11.10 -12.12
C LEU A 13 3.14 10.94 -10.64
N ALA A 14 3.24 9.73 -10.11
CA ALA A 14 3.99 9.46 -8.88
C ALA A 14 4.39 7.97 -8.80
N ALA A 15 5.67 7.70 -9.03
CA ALA A 15 6.30 6.43 -8.71
C ALA A 15 7.78 6.68 -8.37
N CYS A 16 8.18 6.26 -7.17
CA CYS A 16 9.54 6.33 -6.68
C CYS A 16 10.47 5.45 -7.52
N SER A 17 11.36 6.08 -8.29
CA SER A 17 12.52 5.46 -8.95
C SER A 17 13.59 6.53 -9.06
N LYS A 18 14.77 6.24 -8.47
CA LYS A 18 15.97 7.11 -8.49
C LYS A 18 16.27 7.56 -9.92
N SER A 19 16.14 8.86 -10.20
CA SER A 19 16.70 9.46 -11.41
C SER A 19 18.11 9.97 -11.10
N ASN A 20 19.05 9.72 -12.01
CA ASN A 20 20.33 10.43 -12.07
C ASN A 20 20.32 11.48 -13.20
N ASP A 21 19.13 11.94 -13.63
CA ASP A 21 18.99 12.84 -14.77
C ASP A 21 18.37 14.19 -14.36
N LYS A 22 19.14 15.26 -14.54
CA LYS A 22 18.92 16.62 -14.02
C LYS A 22 17.89 17.45 -14.79
N SER A 23 16.92 16.83 -15.45
CA SER A 23 15.95 17.58 -16.25
C SER A 23 14.55 17.00 -16.22
N TYR A 24 14.00 16.81 -15.02
CA TYR A 24 12.55 16.89 -14.78
C TYR A 24 12.29 17.01 -13.27
N ILE A 25 11.89 18.19 -12.81
CA ILE A 25 11.45 18.44 -11.44
C ILE A 25 9.92 18.46 -11.47
N PRO A 26 9.22 17.48 -10.88
CA PRO A 26 7.84 17.68 -10.50
C PRO A 26 7.83 18.70 -9.35
N SER A 27 7.05 19.77 -9.49
CA SER A 27 6.60 20.51 -8.31
C SER A 27 5.85 19.53 -7.41
N SER A 28 6.31 19.36 -6.15
CA SER A 28 5.84 18.41 -5.12
C SER A 28 6.50 17.02 -5.09
N GLY A 29 7.82 16.96 -5.25
CA GLY A 29 8.60 15.78 -4.85
C GLY A 29 8.68 15.55 -3.34
N SER A 30 7.96 16.29 -2.50
CA SER A 30 7.98 16.13 -1.05
C SER A 30 7.65 14.68 -0.65
N PRO A 31 8.11 14.17 0.51
CA PRO A 31 7.54 12.99 1.16
C PRO A 31 5.99 13.03 1.35
N ASP A 32 5.31 14.10 0.93
CA ASP A 32 3.86 14.26 0.78
C ASP A 32 3.13 13.23 -0.11
N VAL A 33 3.80 12.20 -0.66
CA VAL A 33 3.13 11.15 -1.46
C VAL A 33 2.11 10.33 -0.64
N PHE A 34 2.05 10.49 0.69
CA PHE A 34 1.05 9.82 1.54
C PHE A 34 0.24 10.75 2.45
N HIS A 35 0.53 12.06 2.42
CA HIS A 35 -0.15 13.03 3.26
C HIS A 35 -1.17 13.78 2.43
N ILE A 36 -2.43 13.36 2.52
CA ILE A 36 -3.50 14.10 1.86
C ILE A 36 -3.94 15.20 2.81
N VAL A 37 -3.61 16.41 2.41
CA VAL A 37 -3.87 17.64 3.16
C VAL A 37 -5.26 18.12 2.81
N ASP A 38 -6.10 18.29 3.83
CA ASP A 38 -7.33 19.04 3.72
C ASP A 38 -7.13 20.51 4.10
N GLU A 39 -7.16 21.37 3.08
CA GLU A 39 -7.04 22.82 3.24
C GLU A 39 -8.35 23.49 3.68
N ASN A 40 -9.50 22.81 3.56
CA ASN A 40 -10.81 23.37 3.93
C ASN A 40 -11.45 22.63 5.10
N LEU A 41 -10.68 22.36 6.15
CA LEU A 41 -11.23 21.74 7.34
C LEU A 41 -12.46 22.50 7.85
N THR A 42 -13.58 21.79 7.92
CA THR A 42 -14.78 22.34 8.55
C THR A 42 -14.75 22.05 10.05
N ASP A 43 -15.46 22.84 10.87
CA ASP A 43 -15.64 22.57 12.31
C ASP A 43 -16.15 21.14 12.59
N LYS A 44 -16.82 20.53 11.60
CA LYS A 44 -17.35 19.17 11.65
C LYS A 44 -16.24 18.11 11.65
N ASP A 45 -15.11 18.38 11.00
CA ASP A 45 -14.03 17.43 10.86
C ASP A 45 -13.08 17.46 12.07
N ALA A 46 -12.98 18.61 12.75
CA ALA A 46 -12.28 18.76 14.03
C ALA A 46 -13.04 18.10 15.20
N SER A 47 -14.36 17.96 15.08
CA SER A 47 -15.22 17.32 16.09
C SER A 47 -15.52 15.84 15.79
N TRP A 48 -14.90 15.27 14.76
CA TRP A 48 -15.09 13.86 14.41
C TRP A 48 -14.59 12.94 15.52
N THR A 49 -15.38 11.93 15.85
CA THR A 49 -15.03 10.87 16.78
C THR A 49 -15.21 9.51 16.10
N PRO A 50 -14.38 8.50 16.44
CA PRO A 50 -14.57 7.14 15.96
C PRO A 50 -15.98 6.63 16.23
N ALA A 51 -16.50 5.81 15.32
CA ALA A 51 -17.77 5.15 15.51
C ALA A 51 -17.68 4.11 16.64
N THR A 52 -18.77 3.94 17.40
CA THR A 52 -18.87 2.86 18.40
C THR A 52 -19.27 1.52 17.78
N ASP A 53 -19.94 1.55 16.62
CA ASP A 53 -20.32 0.39 15.82
C ASP A 53 -19.57 0.44 14.49
N CYS A 54 -18.52 -0.38 14.36
CA CYS A 54 -17.65 -0.37 13.19
C CYS A 54 -18.38 -0.81 11.93
N ARG A 55 -19.30 -1.79 12.04
CA ARG A 55 -20.06 -2.29 10.90
C ARG A 55 -21.02 -1.21 10.40
N ALA A 56 -21.78 -0.61 11.31
CA ALA A 56 -22.70 0.47 10.94
C ALA A 56 -21.97 1.72 10.42
N ASN A 57 -20.69 1.89 10.73
CA ASN A 57 -19.87 2.97 10.17
C ASN A 57 -19.65 2.80 8.66
N ILE A 58 -19.52 1.58 8.15
CA ILE A 58 -19.25 1.30 6.72
C ILE A 58 -20.24 2.03 5.81
N ALA A 59 -21.54 1.89 6.08
CA ALA A 59 -22.59 2.54 5.31
C ALA A 59 -22.51 4.08 5.31
N LYS A 60 -21.91 4.69 6.34
CA LYS A 60 -21.79 6.15 6.48
C LYS A 60 -20.57 6.72 5.77
N VAL A 61 -19.55 5.88 5.55
CA VAL A 61 -18.24 6.33 5.07
C VAL A 61 -17.96 5.93 3.62
N LEU A 62 -18.79 5.06 3.03
CA LEU A 62 -18.72 4.77 1.60
C LEU A 62 -19.03 6.03 0.79
N CYS A 63 -18.27 6.25 -0.28
CA CYS A 63 -18.41 7.42 -1.13
C CYS A 63 -17.91 7.09 -2.54
N GLU A 64 -18.81 6.93 -3.50
CA GLU A 64 -18.39 6.80 -4.91
C GLU A 64 -17.94 8.16 -5.46
N VAL A 65 -16.82 8.17 -6.16
CA VAL A 65 -16.15 9.37 -6.65
C VAL A 65 -15.66 9.18 -8.09
N ASP A 66 -15.61 10.27 -8.87
CA ASP A 66 -14.94 10.31 -10.18
C ASP A 66 -13.62 11.08 -10.06
N ASP A 67 -12.72 10.87 -11.01
CA ASP A 67 -11.38 11.48 -11.06
C ASP A 67 -11.41 13.00 -11.22
N GLU A 68 -12.51 13.56 -11.73
CA GLU A 68 -12.56 14.97 -12.14
C GLU A 68 -12.66 15.95 -10.95
N ASN A 69 -12.83 15.45 -9.72
CA ASN A 69 -12.87 16.28 -8.51
C ASN A 69 -11.55 16.14 -7.74
N ASN A 70 -10.56 16.95 -8.13
CA ASN A 70 -9.26 17.18 -7.47
C ASN A 70 -9.40 17.91 -6.11
N GLY A 71 -10.41 17.59 -5.30
CA GLY A 71 -10.50 18.09 -3.92
C GLY A 71 -9.50 17.35 -3.03
N SER A 72 -9.06 18.01 -1.95
CA SER A 72 -8.49 17.35 -0.77
C SER A 72 -9.41 16.20 -0.31
N THR A 73 -8.81 15.12 0.21
CA THR A 73 -9.46 13.81 0.40
C THR A 73 -10.91 13.87 0.86
N LEU A 74 -11.18 14.46 2.03
CA LEU A 74 -12.50 14.35 2.67
C LEU A 74 -13.57 15.20 1.98
N ASP A 75 -13.15 16.23 1.24
CA ASP A 75 -14.02 17.15 0.50
C ASP A 75 -14.52 16.58 -0.83
N ARG A 76 -14.00 15.43 -1.27
CA ARG A 76 -14.46 14.79 -2.49
C ARG A 76 -15.95 14.47 -2.39
N LYS A 77 -16.73 15.13 -3.24
CA LYS A 77 -18.18 14.97 -3.28
C LYS A 77 -18.56 13.57 -3.77
N CYS A 78 -19.33 12.86 -2.95
CA CYS A 78 -19.89 11.58 -3.33
C CYS A 78 -20.90 11.75 -4.48
N LEU A 79 -20.85 10.83 -5.44
CA LEU A 79 -21.74 10.81 -6.60
C LEU A 79 -23.14 10.27 -6.27
N GLY A 80 -23.30 9.58 -5.14
CA GLY A 80 -24.50 8.82 -4.79
C GLY A 80 -24.49 7.42 -5.41
N GLY A 81 -25.31 6.52 -4.87
CA GLY A 81 -25.42 5.13 -5.33
C GLY A 81 -24.44 4.16 -4.66
N GLU A 82 -23.66 4.62 -3.67
CA GLU A 82 -22.69 3.81 -2.95
C GLU A 82 -23.32 2.67 -2.12
N GLU A 83 -24.62 2.73 -1.82
CA GLU A 83 -25.35 1.70 -1.09
C GLU A 83 -25.29 0.32 -1.77
N GLN A 84 -25.12 0.29 -3.09
CA GLN A 84 -24.98 -0.95 -3.85
C GLN A 84 -23.70 -1.73 -3.50
N TYR A 85 -22.68 -1.06 -2.95
CA TYR A 85 -21.41 -1.67 -2.56
C TYR A 85 -21.38 -2.14 -1.10
N LEU A 86 -22.36 -1.72 -0.29
CA LEU A 86 -22.37 -1.96 1.15
C LEU A 86 -22.25 -3.45 1.48
N ALA A 87 -23.06 -4.30 0.83
CA ALA A 87 -23.06 -5.74 1.07
C ALA A 87 -21.69 -6.39 0.75
N ALA A 88 -20.99 -5.90 -0.28
CA ALA A 88 -19.67 -6.41 -0.63
C ALA A 88 -18.63 -6.05 0.42
N VAL A 89 -18.64 -4.82 0.93
CA VAL A 89 -17.70 -4.37 1.97
C VAL A 89 -18.01 -5.00 3.33
N GLU A 90 -19.28 -5.11 3.71
CA GLU A 90 -19.67 -5.79 4.95
C GLU A 90 -19.31 -7.27 4.96
N LYS A 91 -19.45 -7.97 3.83
CA LYS A 91 -19.00 -9.37 3.71
C LYS A 91 -17.51 -9.51 4.02
N ILE A 92 -16.71 -8.51 3.67
CA ILE A 92 -15.26 -8.50 3.92
C ILE A 92 -14.96 -8.19 5.37
N TYR A 93 -15.67 -7.21 5.94
CA TYR A 93 -15.64 -6.96 7.37
C TYR A 93 -15.90 -8.26 8.17
N ASP A 94 -16.88 -9.06 7.76
CA ASP A 94 -17.20 -10.34 8.39
C ASP A 94 -16.11 -11.42 8.24
N ALA A 95 -15.24 -11.30 7.23
CA ALA A 95 -14.12 -12.22 6.98
C ALA A 95 -12.83 -11.84 7.74
N PHE A 96 -12.82 -10.68 8.39
CA PHE A 96 -11.66 -10.14 9.10
C PHE A 96 -11.64 -10.52 10.58
N ASP A 97 -10.45 -10.59 11.16
CA ASP A 97 -10.29 -10.78 12.61
C ASP A 97 -10.68 -9.51 13.38
N PRO A 98 -11.02 -9.59 14.68
CA PRO A 98 -11.54 -8.45 15.45
C PRO A 98 -10.66 -7.21 15.43
N ILE A 99 -9.34 -7.38 15.32
CA ILE A 99 -8.40 -6.26 15.22
C ILE A 99 -8.60 -5.53 13.89
N THR A 100 -8.56 -6.27 12.78
CA THR A 100 -8.78 -5.69 11.44
C THR A 100 -10.18 -5.08 11.31
N GLN A 101 -11.20 -5.68 11.95
CA GLN A 101 -12.55 -5.11 12.05
C GLN A 101 -12.57 -3.77 12.81
N GLY A 102 -11.80 -3.63 13.88
CA GLY A 102 -11.72 -2.41 14.70
C GLY A 102 -11.31 -1.16 13.90
N ALA A 103 -10.47 -1.34 12.87
CA ALA A 103 -10.06 -0.23 12.00
C ALA A 103 -11.26 0.45 11.30
N PHE A 104 -12.33 -0.28 10.98
CA PHE A 104 -13.51 0.29 10.33
C PHE A 104 -14.29 1.28 11.20
N CYS A 105 -14.15 1.23 12.53
CA CYS A 105 -14.68 2.27 13.41
C CYS A 105 -13.99 3.63 13.21
N HIS A 106 -12.75 3.59 12.70
CA HIS A 106 -11.86 4.73 12.61
C HIS A 106 -11.66 5.25 11.18
N VAL A 107 -12.18 4.54 10.18
CA VAL A 107 -12.18 5.03 8.80
C VAL A 107 -13.17 6.19 8.67
N ARG A 108 -12.71 7.32 8.15
CA ARG A 108 -13.53 8.49 7.83
C ARG A 108 -14.23 8.36 6.48
N ARG A 109 -13.55 7.77 5.49
CA ARG A 109 -14.06 7.55 4.13
C ARG A 109 -13.50 6.26 3.53
N ILE A 110 -14.36 5.55 2.79
CA ILE A 110 -14.01 4.49 1.86
C ILE A 110 -14.42 4.98 0.47
N PHE A 111 -13.47 5.48 -0.29
CA PHE A 111 -13.69 5.97 -1.64
C PHE A 111 -13.83 4.82 -2.63
N ILE A 112 -14.91 4.82 -3.40
CA ILE A 112 -15.09 3.90 -4.53
C ILE A 112 -14.66 4.63 -5.79
N GLU A 113 -13.43 4.36 -6.21
CA GLU A 113 -12.77 5.11 -7.27
C GLU A 113 -13.18 4.59 -8.65
N ASN A 114 -13.83 5.43 -9.45
CA ASN A 114 -14.24 5.06 -10.81
C ASN A 114 -13.05 4.82 -11.76
N LYS A 115 -11.95 5.57 -11.60
CA LYS A 115 -10.81 5.55 -12.53
C LYS A 115 -9.46 5.63 -11.79
N PHE A 116 -9.21 4.68 -10.89
CA PHE A 116 -7.95 4.65 -10.15
C PHE A 116 -6.86 3.80 -10.82
N PHE A 117 -5.64 4.33 -10.97
CA PHE A 117 -4.52 3.63 -11.63
C PHE A 117 -3.96 2.46 -10.82
N ALA A 118 -4.10 2.47 -9.49
CA ALA A 118 -3.75 1.35 -8.62
C ALA A 118 -4.99 0.55 -8.18
N THR A 119 -4.80 -0.40 -7.26
CA THR A 119 -5.85 -1.34 -6.83
C THR A 119 -6.65 -0.78 -5.66
N ALA A 120 -5.94 -0.30 -4.65
CA ALA A 120 -6.45 0.40 -3.49
C ALA A 120 -5.35 1.31 -2.93
N TYR A 121 -5.70 2.16 -1.97
CA TYR A 121 -4.76 2.96 -1.18
C TYR A 121 -5.32 3.20 0.21
N ALA A 122 -4.43 3.50 1.15
CA ALA A 122 -4.73 4.02 2.47
C ALA A 122 -4.02 5.36 2.65
N SER A 123 -4.64 6.26 3.40
CA SER A 123 -4.01 7.53 3.75
C SER A 123 -4.43 8.00 5.14
N GLN A 124 -3.49 8.64 5.82
CA GLN A 124 -3.75 9.46 7.00
C GLN A 124 -4.46 10.74 6.58
N VAL A 125 -5.23 11.30 7.51
CA VAL A 125 -5.91 12.58 7.29
C VAL A 125 -5.06 13.69 7.88
N PHE A 126 -4.67 14.65 7.05
CA PHE A 126 -3.97 15.86 7.50
C PHE A 126 -4.80 17.10 7.26
N THR A 127 -4.50 18.13 8.03
CA THR A 127 -4.97 19.49 7.80
C THR A 127 -3.85 20.49 8.01
N ARG A 128 -4.12 21.78 7.81
CA ARG A 128 -3.29 22.87 8.30
C ARG A 128 -3.91 23.53 9.53
N ASP A 129 -3.13 23.79 10.56
CA ASP A 129 -3.54 24.64 11.67
C ASP A 129 -3.58 26.13 11.29
N ALA A 130 -3.89 27.00 12.26
CA ALA A 130 -3.97 28.45 12.05
C ALA A 130 -2.64 29.09 11.59
N ASP A 131 -1.50 28.43 11.86
CA ASP A 131 -0.17 28.86 11.44
C ASP A 131 0.24 28.23 10.08
N GLY A 132 -0.66 27.47 9.45
CA GLY A 132 -0.42 26.78 8.18
C GLY A 132 0.34 25.47 8.32
N LYS A 133 0.63 24.98 9.53
CA LYS A 133 1.40 23.76 9.76
C LYS A 133 0.54 22.52 9.62
N TYR A 134 1.12 21.46 9.07
CA TYR A 134 0.42 20.19 8.99
C TYR A 134 0.12 19.60 10.37
N VAL A 135 -1.14 19.24 10.58
CA VAL A 135 -1.62 18.53 11.76
C VAL A 135 -2.33 17.26 11.30
N GLN A 136 -1.91 16.12 11.86
CA GLN A 136 -2.60 14.86 11.64
C GLN A 136 -3.91 14.85 12.43
N LEU A 137 -5.00 14.49 11.76
CA LEU A 137 -6.30 14.28 12.40
C LEU A 137 -6.48 12.80 12.71
N PRO A 138 -7.27 12.46 13.76
CA PRO A 138 -7.67 11.08 14.00
C PRO A 138 -8.48 10.53 12.82
N GLY A 139 -8.28 9.26 12.49
CA GLY A 139 -8.95 8.53 11.45
C GLY A 139 -8.12 8.32 10.19
N GLY A 140 -8.61 7.40 9.35
CA GLY A 140 -7.98 7.04 8.08
C GLY A 140 -8.93 7.12 6.90
N VAL A 141 -8.37 7.16 5.70
CA VAL A 141 -9.10 7.02 4.45
C VAL A 141 -8.62 5.76 3.75
N ILE A 142 -9.56 5.03 3.15
CA ILE A 142 -9.26 3.95 2.19
C ILE A 142 -9.86 4.37 0.85
N GLY A 143 -9.16 4.13 -0.25
CA GLY A 143 -9.76 4.14 -1.58
C GLY A 143 -9.60 2.79 -2.25
N VAL A 144 -10.62 2.35 -2.97
CA VAL A 144 -10.62 1.10 -3.71
C VAL A 144 -11.12 1.32 -5.12
N ARG A 145 -10.47 0.71 -6.12
CA ARG A 145 -10.95 0.78 -7.49
C ARG A 145 -12.30 0.05 -7.61
N LYS A 146 -13.31 0.73 -8.16
CA LYS A 146 -14.68 0.21 -8.33
C LYS A 146 -14.78 -1.16 -8.99
N THR A 147 -13.86 -1.48 -9.90
CA THR A 147 -13.85 -2.78 -10.57
C THR A 147 -13.63 -3.95 -9.60
N LEU A 148 -13.00 -3.74 -8.44
CA LEU A 148 -12.86 -4.79 -7.43
C LEU A 148 -14.21 -5.17 -6.80
N LEU A 149 -15.08 -4.18 -6.58
CA LEU A 149 -16.40 -4.38 -5.99
C LEU A 149 -17.40 -4.96 -7.00
N THR A 150 -17.29 -4.54 -8.26
CA THR A 150 -18.26 -4.90 -9.31
C THR A 150 -17.92 -6.17 -10.07
N LYS A 151 -16.63 -6.50 -10.24
CA LYS A 151 -16.19 -7.72 -10.93
C LYS A 151 -15.71 -8.82 -9.97
N ALA A 152 -15.44 -8.48 -8.71
CA ALA A 152 -14.94 -9.41 -7.67
C ALA A 152 -13.84 -10.37 -8.18
N PRO A 153 -12.74 -9.86 -8.77
CA PRO A 153 -11.70 -10.72 -9.31
C PRO A 153 -11.02 -11.54 -8.22
N ALA A 154 -10.51 -12.71 -8.60
CA ALA A 154 -9.67 -13.54 -7.73
C ALA A 154 -8.27 -12.92 -7.56
N TYR A 155 -7.68 -13.12 -6.38
CA TYR A 155 -6.37 -12.60 -6.01
C TYR A 155 -5.24 -13.17 -6.89
N ALA A 156 -5.17 -14.50 -7.06
CA ALA A 156 -4.01 -15.14 -7.69
C ALA A 156 -3.78 -14.70 -9.16
N PRO A 157 -4.81 -14.58 -10.02
CA PRO A 157 -4.63 -14.00 -11.36
C PRO A 157 -4.15 -12.55 -11.33
N TRP A 158 -4.70 -11.71 -10.43
CA TRP A 158 -4.29 -10.32 -10.29
C TRP A 158 -2.85 -10.20 -9.79
N ALA A 159 -2.46 -10.98 -8.77
CA ALA A 159 -1.12 -10.96 -8.21
C ALA A 159 -0.08 -11.41 -9.24
N SER A 160 -0.41 -12.45 -10.03
CA SER A 160 0.40 -12.87 -11.18
C SER A 160 0.59 -11.73 -12.19
N TRP A 161 -0.50 -11.06 -12.57
CA TRP A 161 -0.44 -9.92 -13.50
C TRP A 161 0.38 -8.75 -12.94
N LYS A 162 0.20 -8.43 -11.66
CA LYS A 162 0.93 -7.35 -10.97
C LYS A 162 2.43 -7.63 -10.95
N GLU A 163 2.83 -8.87 -10.67
CA GLU A 163 4.23 -9.30 -10.68
C GLU A 163 4.86 -9.31 -12.06
N GLN A 164 4.07 -9.59 -13.09
CA GLN A 164 4.54 -9.60 -14.47
C GLN A 164 4.81 -8.20 -15.04
N GLN A 165 4.29 -7.15 -14.39
CA GLN A 165 4.63 -5.76 -14.75
C GLN A 165 6.14 -5.50 -14.64
N ASN A 166 6.82 -6.15 -13.69
CA ASN A 166 8.27 -6.09 -13.53
C ASN A 166 9.07 -6.55 -14.78
N PHE A 167 8.43 -7.29 -15.68
CA PHE A 167 9.05 -7.94 -16.84
C PHE A 167 8.47 -7.42 -18.17
N ALA A 168 8.11 -6.12 -18.22
CA ALA A 168 7.51 -5.41 -19.38
C ALA A 168 6.21 -5.98 -19.93
N ARG A 169 5.50 -6.78 -19.14
CA ARG A 169 4.26 -7.36 -19.63
C ARG A 169 3.06 -6.47 -19.35
N VAL A 170 2.70 -5.67 -20.35
CA VAL A 170 1.50 -4.83 -20.33
C VAL A 170 0.41 -5.52 -21.15
N GLY A 171 -0.71 -5.94 -20.53
CA GLY A 171 -1.83 -6.56 -21.26
C GLY A 171 -2.58 -7.67 -20.52
N GLU A 172 -3.26 -8.53 -21.29
CA GLU A 172 -4.22 -9.54 -20.81
C GLU A 172 -3.64 -10.60 -19.85
N LEU A 173 -4.53 -11.12 -18.98
CA LEU A 173 -4.28 -12.02 -17.85
C LEU A 173 -3.75 -13.43 -18.20
N GLU A 174 -3.54 -13.79 -19.47
CA GLU A 174 -2.89 -15.08 -19.80
C GLU A 174 -1.50 -15.11 -19.16
N THR A 175 -0.88 -16.24 -18.84
CA THR A 175 0.43 -16.26 -18.16
C THR A 175 1.36 -17.30 -18.80
N PRO A 176 2.27 -16.90 -19.72
CA PRO A 176 3.25 -17.82 -20.27
C PRO A 176 4.09 -18.43 -19.16
N LEU A 177 4.53 -19.67 -19.36
CA LEU A 177 5.33 -20.44 -18.38
C LEU A 177 6.60 -19.73 -17.92
N ALA A 178 7.14 -18.80 -18.71
CA ALA A 178 8.35 -18.03 -18.40
C ALA A 178 8.15 -16.91 -17.36
N PHE A 179 6.90 -16.63 -16.96
CA PHE A 179 6.58 -15.56 -16.02
C PHE A 179 6.18 -16.11 -14.64
N PRO A 180 6.38 -15.33 -13.56
CA PRO A 180 5.91 -15.71 -12.24
C PRO A 180 4.39 -15.82 -12.21
N ARG A 181 3.89 -16.84 -11.51
CA ARG A 181 2.46 -17.12 -11.36
C ARG A 181 2.11 -17.44 -9.92
N TYR A 182 1.16 -16.71 -9.37
CA TYR A 182 0.59 -16.99 -8.06
C TYR A 182 -0.41 -18.13 -8.18
N GLN A 183 -0.34 -19.05 -7.22
CA GLN A 183 -1.29 -20.14 -7.02
C GLN A 183 -1.73 -20.10 -5.57
N ALA A 184 -3.03 -20.10 -5.31
CA ALA A 184 -3.58 -20.23 -3.97
C ALA A 184 -4.18 -21.63 -3.80
N SER A 185 -4.15 -22.17 -2.58
CA SER A 185 -4.76 -23.46 -2.27
C SER A 185 -6.27 -23.48 -2.53
N ASP A 186 -6.93 -22.33 -2.30
CA ASP A 186 -8.33 -22.05 -2.59
C ASP A 186 -8.45 -20.65 -3.21
N GLU A 187 -9.60 -20.33 -3.80
CA GLU A 187 -9.83 -18.99 -4.32
C GLU A 187 -9.87 -17.94 -3.19
N LEU A 188 -8.98 -16.96 -3.27
CA LEU A 188 -8.93 -15.81 -2.38
C LEU A 188 -9.51 -14.58 -3.10
N PRO A 189 -10.56 -13.92 -2.59
CA PRO A 189 -11.09 -12.72 -3.21
C PRO A 189 -10.09 -11.56 -3.16
N LEU A 190 -9.83 -10.90 -4.30
CA LEU A 190 -8.86 -9.80 -4.36
C LEU A 190 -9.25 -8.63 -3.45
N LEU A 191 -10.55 -8.32 -3.36
CA LEU A 191 -11.02 -7.20 -2.54
C LEU A 191 -10.78 -7.44 -1.04
N GLU A 192 -10.87 -8.70 -0.57
CA GLU A 192 -10.51 -9.04 0.82
C GLU A 192 -9.03 -8.79 1.06
N TYR A 193 -8.15 -9.28 0.16
CA TYR A 193 -6.71 -9.04 0.24
C TYR A 193 -6.35 -7.55 0.19
N ALA A 194 -6.95 -6.80 -0.73
CA ALA A 194 -6.67 -5.38 -0.88
C ALA A 194 -7.07 -4.61 0.40
N LEU A 195 -8.25 -4.86 0.94
CA LEU A 195 -8.70 -4.15 2.15
C LEU A 195 -7.88 -4.52 3.40
N VAL A 196 -7.45 -5.78 3.56
CA VAL A 196 -6.59 -6.12 4.72
C VAL A 196 -5.20 -5.50 4.59
N HIS A 197 -4.68 -5.36 3.37
CA HIS A 197 -3.45 -4.64 3.09
C HIS A 197 -3.58 -3.15 3.47
N GLU A 198 -4.64 -2.48 3.00
CA GLU A 198 -4.87 -1.07 3.33
C GLU A 198 -5.10 -0.84 4.83
N VAL A 199 -5.78 -1.76 5.52
CA VAL A 199 -5.88 -1.72 6.99
C VAL A 199 -4.50 -1.87 7.65
N GLY A 200 -3.61 -2.70 7.08
CA GLY A 200 -2.22 -2.81 7.52
C GLY A 200 -1.49 -1.46 7.52
N HIS A 201 -1.64 -0.66 6.47
CA HIS A 201 -1.11 0.72 6.44
C HIS A 201 -1.74 1.60 7.53
N LEU A 202 -3.06 1.57 7.68
CA LEU A 202 -3.74 2.36 8.71
C LEU A 202 -3.28 2.01 10.14
N LEU A 203 -3.01 0.73 10.40
CA LEU A 203 -2.45 0.27 11.66
C LEU A 203 -0.99 0.75 11.85
N ASP A 204 -0.16 0.72 10.81
CA ASP A 204 1.18 1.31 10.84
C ASP A 204 1.11 2.80 11.20
N PHE A 205 0.27 3.56 10.50
CA PHE A 205 0.08 4.98 10.70
C PHE A 205 -0.35 5.33 12.13
N ALA A 206 -1.33 4.61 12.69
CA ALA A 206 -1.88 4.86 14.02
C ALA A 206 -0.87 4.56 15.14
N ASN A 207 -0.04 3.54 14.94
CA ASN A 207 0.87 3.02 15.96
C ASN A 207 2.33 3.41 15.73
N GLN A 208 2.60 4.15 14.64
CA GLN A 208 3.94 4.54 14.20
C GLN A 208 4.88 3.32 14.14
N LEU A 209 4.44 2.23 13.51
CA LEU A 209 5.24 0.99 13.51
C LEU A 209 6.55 1.18 12.74
N ASN A 210 6.55 2.08 11.76
CA ASN A 210 7.71 2.56 11.04
C ASN A 210 8.28 3.90 11.58
N ASN A 211 8.21 4.15 12.89
CA ASN A 211 8.71 5.39 13.50
C ASN A 211 10.20 5.65 13.22
N TYR A 212 10.55 6.94 13.13
CA TYR A 212 11.90 7.45 12.90
C TYR A 212 12.43 8.21 14.11
N HIS A 213 13.70 8.02 14.47
CA HIS A 213 14.46 8.92 15.32
C HIS A 213 14.97 10.13 14.52
N ASN A 214 15.17 11.25 15.23
CA ASN A 214 15.81 12.48 14.72
C ASN A 214 15.02 13.28 13.66
N THR A 215 13.72 13.04 13.48
CA THR A 215 12.87 13.93 12.67
C THR A 215 12.52 15.24 13.38
N LEU A 216 12.75 15.35 14.69
CA LEU A 216 12.35 16.50 15.52
C LEU A 216 13.01 17.83 15.14
N ASP A 217 14.19 17.79 14.50
CA ASP A 217 14.87 18.99 14.00
C ASP A 217 14.59 19.27 12.51
N CYS A 218 13.72 18.47 11.88
CA CYS A 218 13.37 18.65 10.48
C CYS A 218 12.01 19.34 10.35
N ASP A 219 12.03 20.57 9.84
CA ASP A 219 10.80 21.25 9.45
C ASP A 219 10.30 20.68 8.13
N MET A 220 9.24 19.86 8.19
CA MET A 220 8.62 19.28 7.00
C MET A 220 8.09 20.34 6.02
N ASN A 221 7.85 21.57 6.47
CA ASN A 221 7.46 22.67 5.58
C ASN A 221 8.60 23.13 4.66
N ASP A 222 9.85 22.87 5.04
CA ASP A 222 11.07 23.20 4.29
C ASP A 222 11.52 22.04 3.36
N ILE A 223 10.73 20.97 3.25
CA ILE A 223 11.04 19.80 2.43
C ILE A 223 10.17 19.82 1.17
N HIS A 224 10.81 19.82 0.00
CA HIS A 224 10.14 19.86 -1.30
C HIS A 224 10.47 18.65 -2.17
N SER A 225 11.42 17.80 -1.73
CA SER A 225 11.78 16.55 -2.38
C SER A 225 12.05 15.41 -1.39
N ALA A 226 11.92 14.15 -1.82
CA ALA A 226 12.33 12.98 -1.04
C ALA A 226 13.86 12.96 -0.84
N GLU A 227 14.62 13.41 -1.83
CA GLU A 227 16.06 13.61 -1.74
C GLU A 227 16.41 14.62 -0.63
N GLU A 228 15.71 15.75 -0.59
CA GLU A 228 15.86 16.77 0.44
C GLU A 228 15.43 16.27 1.82
N TYR A 229 14.35 15.48 1.91
CA TYR A 229 13.95 14.80 3.14
C TYR A 229 15.08 13.92 3.66
N MET A 230 15.69 13.12 2.78
CA MET A 230 16.81 12.25 3.15
C MET A 230 18.07 13.03 3.54
N GLU A 231 18.36 14.14 2.86
CA GLU A 231 19.54 14.95 3.12
C GLU A 231 19.41 15.78 4.41
N LYS A 232 18.26 16.44 4.60
CA LYS A 232 17.99 17.33 5.73
C LYS A 232 17.56 16.57 6.98
N CYS A 233 16.57 15.67 6.85
CA CYS A 233 16.00 14.98 8.01
C CYS A 233 16.77 13.73 8.41
N LYS A 234 17.51 13.11 7.47
CA LYS A 234 18.29 11.87 7.68
C LYS A 234 17.54 10.84 8.54
N PRO A 235 16.32 10.45 8.13
CA PRO A 235 15.45 9.61 8.94
C PRO A 235 16.13 8.27 9.20
N VAL A 236 16.22 7.89 10.48
CA VAL A 236 16.70 6.58 10.92
C VAL A 236 15.57 5.91 11.69
N PHE A 237 15.26 4.66 11.40
CA PHE A 237 14.21 3.96 12.13
C PHE A 237 14.51 3.86 13.63
N ALA A 238 13.48 4.02 14.44
CA ALA A 238 13.58 3.81 15.87
C ALA A 238 13.99 2.38 16.21
N GLU A 239 14.88 2.18 17.18
CA GLU A 239 15.31 0.83 17.54
C GLU A 239 14.11 -0.02 17.98
N GLY A 240 13.96 -1.20 17.36
CA GLY A 240 12.86 -2.10 17.65
C GLY A 240 11.55 -1.77 16.93
N SER A 241 11.50 -0.69 16.13
CA SER A 241 10.39 -0.44 15.20
C SER A 241 10.40 -1.44 14.04
N TRP A 242 9.28 -1.60 13.35
CA TRP A 242 9.15 -2.53 12.22
C TRP A 242 10.23 -2.30 11.15
N GLY A 243 10.32 -1.06 10.66
CA GLY A 243 11.28 -0.68 9.63
C GLY A 243 12.73 -0.94 10.05
N SER A 244 13.04 -0.83 11.34
CA SER A 244 14.39 -1.05 11.87
C SER A 244 14.92 -2.47 11.67
N PHE A 245 14.09 -3.46 11.35
CA PHE A 245 14.55 -4.83 11.12
C PHE A 245 15.32 -4.97 9.80
N ASP A 246 14.73 -4.49 8.70
CA ASP A 246 15.24 -4.73 7.36
C ASP A 246 15.64 -3.47 6.59
N TRP A 247 15.25 -2.30 7.07
CA TRP A 247 15.46 -1.04 6.36
C TRP A 247 16.55 -0.21 7.02
N ALA A 248 17.45 0.33 6.18
CA ALA A 248 18.45 1.30 6.61
C ALA A 248 17.85 2.71 6.63
N THR A 249 17.01 3.01 5.63
CA THR A 249 16.26 4.26 5.49
C THR A 249 14.88 3.95 4.87
N PRO A 250 13.92 4.89 4.80
CA PRO A 250 12.63 4.65 4.13
C PRO A 250 12.71 4.14 2.68
N PHE A 251 13.86 4.36 2.02
CA PHE A 251 14.06 4.08 0.60
C PHE A 251 15.14 3.03 0.35
N ASN A 252 15.88 2.58 1.37
CA ASN A 252 16.97 1.63 1.20
C ASN A 252 16.89 0.52 2.24
N VAL A 253 16.88 -0.72 1.75
CA VAL A 253 17.03 -1.93 2.55
C VAL A 253 18.47 -2.03 3.06
N LYS A 254 18.68 -2.61 4.24
CA LYS A 254 20.02 -2.90 4.75
C LYS A 254 20.75 -3.88 3.82
N THR A 255 22.05 -3.72 3.65
CA THR A 255 22.83 -4.51 2.68
C THR A 255 22.71 -6.01 2.92
N GLU A 256 22.70 -6.46 4.18
CA GLU A 256 22.56 -7.87 4.55
C GLU A 256 21.13 -8.43 4.40
N LYS A 257 20.15 -7.57 4.12
CA LYS A 257 18.73 -7.90 3.93
C LYS A 257 18.28 -7.75 2.48
N ASP A 258 19.10 -7.12 1.64
CA ASP A 258 18.84 -6.98 0.22
C ASP A 258 19.01 -8.32 -0.52
N TYR A 259 18.44 -8.44 -1.71
CA TYR A 259 18.55 -9.62 -2.54
C TYR A 259 18.62 -9.28 -4.03
N THR A 260 19.08 -10.25 -4.82
CA THR A 260 19.31 -10.11 -6.26
C THR A 260 18.09 -9.53 -6.98
N LEU A 261 18.31 -8.43 -7.71
CA LEU A 261 17.32 -7.73 -8.53
C LEU A 261 16.17 -7.04 -7.77
N ARG A 262 16.17 -7.01 -6.43
CA ARG A 262 15.13 -6.31 -5.64
C ARG A 262 14.99 -4.84 -6.06
N SER A 263 16.09 -4.13 -6.27
CA SER A 263 16.08 -2.71 -6.64
C SER A 263 15.45 -2.43 -8.02
N LYS A 264 15.22 -3.46 -8.84
CA LYS A 264 14.52 -3.35 -10.13
C LYS A 264 13.02 -3.61 -10.02
N LEU A 265 12.53 -4.00 -8.84
CA LEU A 265 11.11 -4.22 -8.64
C LEU A 265 10.33 -2.93 -8.86
N CYS A 266 9.25 -3.05 -9.60
CA CYS A 266 8.28 -2.03 -9.87
C CYS A 266 6.92 -2.67 -10.16
N PHE A 267 5.87 -2.10 -9.58
CA PHE A 267 4.51 -2.65 -9.69
C PHE A 267 3.53 -1.68 -10.37
N TYR A 268 3.94 -0.44 -10.58
CA TYR A 268 3.19 0.60 -11.29
C TYR A 268 4.18 1.49 -12.05
N GLU A 269 3.92 1.77 -13.33
CA GLU A 269 4.71 2.70 -14.16
C GLU A 269 6.21 2.34 -14.30
N CYS A 270 6.51 1.10 -14.65
CA CYS A 270 7.87 0.58 -14.65
C CYS A 270 8.75 1.16 -15.75
N LYS A 271 9.83 1.83 -15.32
CA LYS A 271 10.85 2.41 -16.19
C LYS A 271 11.93 1.40 -16.58
N GLU A 272 12.28 0.54 -15.63
CA GLU A 272 13.20 -0.57 -15.85
C GLU A 272 12.41 -1.86 -16.06
N VAL A 273 12.94 -2.69 -16.95
CA VAL A 273 12.31 -3.95 -17.36
C VAL A 273 13.29 -5.07 -17.12
N MET A 274 12.89 -6.07 -16.34
CA MET A 274 13.63 -7.31 -16.20
C MET A 274 13.34 -8.27 -17.36
N ASN A 275 14.32 -9.07 -17.74
CA ASN A 275 14.14 -10.09 -18.78
C ASN A 275 13.56 -11.37 -18.15
N PRO A 276 12.32 -11.80 -18.51
CA PRO A 276 11.69 -12.96 -17.88
C PRO A 276 12.51 -14.26 -18.01
N GLU A 277 13.28 -14.43 -19.08
CA GLU A 277 14.08 -15.65 -19.30
C GLU A 277 15.31 -15.74 -18.39
N THR A 278 15.89 -14.61 -18.00
CA THR A 278 17.14 -14.58 -17.22
C THR A 278 16.97 -14.13 -15.79
N ASP A 279 15.94 -13.33 -15.49
CA ASP A 279 15.84 -12.56 -14.25
C ASP A 279 14.83 -13.15 -13.26
N VAL A 280 13.82 -13.90 -13.72
CA VAL A 280 12.78 -14.51 -12.85
C VAL A 280 13.42 -15.43 -11.82
N LEU A 281 14.20 -16.43 -12.26
CA LEU A 281 14.76 -17.41 -11.32
C LEU A 281 15.74 -16.77 -10.32
N PRO A 282 16.70 -15.91 -10.70
CA PRO A 282 17.54 -15.19 -9.75
C PRO A 282 16.76 -14.32 -8.76
N LEU A 283 15.75 -13.57 -9.23
CA LEU A 283 14.90 -12.73 -8.38
C LEU A 283 14.21 -13.57 -7.30
N TYR A 284 13.48 -14.62 -7.70
CA TYR A 284 12.72 -15.42 -6.74
C TYR A 284 13.58 -16.34 -5.88
N THR A 285 14.78 -16.73 -6.34
CA THR A 285 15.77 -17.45 -5.51
C THR A 285 16.38 -16.53 -4.45
N GLY A 286 16.56 -15.24 -4.77
CA GLY A 286 16.95 -14.23 -3.79
C GLY A 286 15.83 -13.96 -2.79
N PHE A 287 14.62 -13.71 -3.30
CA PHE A 287 13.43 -13.46 -2.50
C PHE A 287 13.12 -14.61 -1.53
N SER A 288 13.26 -15.88 -1.95
CA SER A 288 13.01 -17.04 -1.07
C SER A 288 13.94 -17.10 0.14
N LYS A 289 15.06 -16.36 0.15
CA LYS A 289 16.00 -16.26 1.27
C LYS A 289 15.82 -14.97 2.08
N SER A 290 14.92 -14.09 1.64
CA SER A 290 14.69 -12.78 2.26
C SER A 290 13.76 -12.88 3.48
N THR A 291 13.63 -11.76 4.18
CA THR A 291 12.75 -11.55 5.33
C THR A 291 11.50 -10.75 4.97
N PHE A 292 11.15 -10.63 3.69
CA PHE A 292 9.93 -9.96 3.22
C PHE A 292 8.83 -10.98 2.94
N ALA A 293 7.59 -10.65 3.27
CA ALA A 293 6.43 -11.54 3.06
C ALA A 293 6.03 -11.69 1.59
N SER A 294 6.33 -10.67 0.78
CA SER A 294 6.14 -10.64 -0.68
C SER A 294 7.23 -9.79 -1.34
N THR A 295 7.36 -9.90 -2.66
CA THR A 295 8.20 -9.00 -3.45
C THR A 295 7.69 -7.55 -3.38
N TYR A 296 6.36 -7.36 -3.32
CA TYR A 296 5.74 -6.04 -3.17
C TYR A 296 6.14 -5.38 -1.83
N GLY A 297 6.09 -6.14 -0.74
CA GLY A 297 6.51 -5.67 0.58
C GLY A 297 8.01 -5.39 0.71
N SER A 298 8.82 -5.77 -0.29
CA SER A 298 10.27 -5.46 -0.30
C SER A 298 10.61 -4.10 -0.95
N THR A 299 9.59 -3.34 -1.36
CA THR A 299 9.77 -2.07 -2.08
C THR A 299 9.87 -0.86 -1.16
N ASN A 300 9.14 -0.86 -0.05
CA ASN A 300 9.23 0.16 1.00
C ASN A 300 8.74 -0.42 2.36
N PRO A 301 9.12 0.19 3.50
CA PRO A 301 8.80 -0.31 4.85
C PRO A 301 7.31 -0.29 5.20
N MET A 302 6.50 0.58 4.59
CA MET A 302 5.06 0.64 4.83
C MET A 302 4.36 -0.55 4.16
N ASP A 303 4.69 -0.83 2.90
CA ASP A 303 4.23 -2.02 2.18
C ASP A 303 4.74 -3.30 2.84
N ASP A 304 5.96 -3.28 3.41
CA ASP A 304 6.52 -4.41 4.15
C ASP A 304 5.61 -4.84 5.32
N PHE A 305 5.17 -3.87 6.13
CA PHE A 305 4.25 -4.15 7.24
C PHE A 305 2.88 -4.58 6.72
N ALA A 306 2.31 -3.85 5.75
CA ALA A 306 0.99 -4.16 5.20
C ALA A 306 0.93 -5.57 4.57
N GLU A 307 1.98 -5.97 3.84
CA GLU A 307 2.08 -7.31 3.25
C GLU A 307 2.31 -8.39 4.30
N ALA A 308 3.08 -8.11 5.35
CA ALA A 308 3.24 -9.04 6.46
C ALA A 308 1.93 -9.23 7.25
N TRP A 309 1.15 -8.16 7.40
CA TRP A 309 -0.19 -8.19 8.00
C TRP A 309 -1.16 -9.00 7.14
N ALA A 310 -1.19 -8.77 5.82
CA ALA A 310 -1.99 -9.54 4.88
C ALA A 310 -1.59 -11.03 4.86
N ALA A 311 -0.29 -11.34 4.89
CA ALA A 311 0.21 -12.71 4.96
C ALA A 311 -0.22 -13.42 6.25
N ARG A 312 -0.22 -12.71 7.39
CA ARG A 312 -0.78 -13.23 8.64
C ARG A 312 -2.26 -13.59 8.46
N TRP A 313 -3.07 -12.69 7.91
CA TRP A 313 -4.50 -12.95 7.71
C TRP A 313 -4.75 -14.15 6.78
N ILE A 314 -4.01 -14.25 5.66
CA ILE A 314 -4.08 -15.40 4.74
C ILE A 314 -3.79 -16.72 5.49
N LEU A 315 -2.70 -16.78 6.24
CA LEU A 315 -2.25 -18.02 6.88
C LEU A 315 -3.04 -18.36 8.15
N GLN A 316 -3.37 -17.36 8.97
CA GLN A 316 -3.96 -17.58 10.30
C GLN A 316 -5.48 -17.50 10.29
N THR A 317 -6.08 -16.62 9.49
CA THR A 317 -7.54 -16.45 9.41
C THR A 317 -8.12 -17.29 8.29
N LYS A 318 -7.57 -17.20 7.08
CA LYS A 318 -8.06 -17.95 5.92
C LYS A 318 -7.56 -19.39 5.87
N LYS A 319 -6.49 -19.71 6.60
CA LYS A 319 -5.83 -21.04 6.59
C LYS A 319 -5.42 -21.47 5.18
N GLN A 320 -5.02 -20.50 4.36
CA GLN A 320 -4.62 -20.72 2.97
C GLN A 320 -3.11 -20.51 2.81
N ASN A 321 -2.55 -21.11 1.76
CA ASN A 321 -1.17 -20.89 1.36
C ASN A 321 -1.15 -20.37 -0.09
N ILE A 322 -0.25 -19.43 -0.35
CA ILE A 322 0.01 -18.87 -1.67
C ILE A 322 1.41 -19.30 -2.09
N VAL A 323 1.55 -19.74 -3.34
CA VAL A 323 2.81 -20.13 -3.94
C VAL A 323 3.05 -19.30 -5.19
N ILE A 324 4.19 -18.63 -5.25
CA ILE A 324 4.67 -17.96 -6.46
C ILE A 324 5.51 -18.96 -7.24
N LYS A 325 4.98 -19.50 -8.34
CA LYS A 325 5.73 -20.36 -9.26
C LYS A 325 6.60 -19.48 -10.16
N ALA A 326 7.92 -19.61 -10.01
CA ALA A 326 8.91 -18.90 -10.81
C ALA A 326 9.46 -19.79 -11.95
N SER A 327 9.30 -21.11 -11.84
CA SER A 327 9.51 -22.08 -12.92
C SER A 327 8.64 -23.33 -12.70
N THR A 328 8.81 -24.36 -13.53
CA THR A 328 8.17 -25.67 -13.32
C THR A 328 8.60 -26.31 -11.99
N ASP A 329 9.87 -26.17 -11.63
CA ASP A 329 10.48 -26.90 -10.51
C ASP A 329 10.76 -26.02 -9.28
N PHE A 330 10.52 -24.70 -9.40
CA PHE A 330 10.78 -23.75 -8.32
C PHE A 330 9.61 -22.81 -8.07
N GLY A 331 9.28 -22.65 -6.80
CA GLY A 331 8.34 -21.64 -6.34
C GLY A 331 8.58 -21.27 -4.89
N VAL A 332 8.00 -20.14 -4.49
CA VAL A 332 8.17 -19.56 -3.15
C VAL A 332 6.82 -19.56 -2.45
N SER A 333 6.75 -20.16 -1.27
CA SER A 333 5.52 -20.26 -0.50
C SER A 333 5.44 -19.17 0.58
N THR A 334 4.27 -18.54 0.70
CA THR A 334 3.99 -17.57 1.78
C THR A 334 4.09 -18.25 3.15
N GLU A 335 3.61 -19.49 3.29
CA GLU A 335 3.75 -20.27 4.52
C GLU A 335 5.22 -20.53 4.87
N GLU A 336 6.03 -20.96 3.90
CA GLU A 336 7.46 -21.21 4.09
C GLU A 336 8.20 -19.95 4.54
N ILE A 337 7.92 -18.80 3.92
CA ILE A 337 8.51 -17.53 4.34
C ILE A 337 8.05 -17.18 5.75
N TYR A 338 6.74 -17.09 5.99
CA TYR A 338 6.18 -16.55 7.22
C TYR A 338 6.58 -17.38 8.46
N TYR A 339 6.65 -18.71 8.31
CA TYR A 339 7.05 -19.61 9.40
C TYR A 339 8.54 -19.93 9.46
N SER A 340 9.36 -19.41 8.53
CA SER A 340 10.82 -19.57 8.58
C SER A 340 11.46 -18.90 9.81
N GLU A 341 12.66 -19.34 10.17
CA GLU A 341 13.47 -18.70 11.22
C GLU A 341 13.88 -17.27 10.82
N ARG A 342 14.10 -17.01 9.52
CA ARG A 342 14.49 -15.68 9.03
C ARG A 342 13.38 -14.63 9.21
N PHE A 343 12.12 -15.02 9.07
CA PHE A 343 10.97 -14.11 9.26
C PHE A 343 10.50 -14.02 10.73
N LYS A 344 11.08 -14.82 11.62
CA LYS A 344 10.65 -14.95 13.02
C LYS A 344 10.58 -13.61 13.77
N GLN A 345 11.57 -12.74 13.62
CA GLN A 345 11.58 -11.44 14.31
C GLN A 345 10.35 -10.59 13.98
N LYS A 346 9.97 -10.55 12.69
CA LYS A 346 8.77 -9.85 12.21
C LYS A 346 7.48 -10.53 12.65
N ARG A 347 7.42 -11.86 12.59
CA ARG A 347 6.27 -12.62 13.10
C ARG A 347 6.03 -12.36 14.58
N GLU A 348 7.07 -12.45 15.41
CA GLU A 348 6.99 -12.17 16.85
C GLU A 348 6.62 -10.70 17.13
N TYR A 349 7.06 -9.76 16.29
CA TYR A 349 6.63 -8.36 16.38
C TYR A 349 5.12 -8.24 16.17
N ILE A 350 4.57 -8.85 15.11
CA ILE A 350 3.13 -8.86 14.85
C ILE A 350 2.38 -9.53 16.00
N GLU A 351 2.87 -10.66 16.52
CA GLU A 351 2.26 -11.38 17.64
C GLU A 351 2.21 -10.52 18.92
N ARG A 352 3.27 -9.77 19.23
CA ARG A 352 3.26 -8.81 20.34
C ARG A 352 2.32 -7.65 20.06
N PHE A 353 2.31 -7.13 18.84
CA PHE A 353 1.44 -6.03 18.43
C PHE A 353 -0.04 -6.39 18.62
N VAL A 354 -0.47 -7.58 18.17
CA VAL A 354 -1.88 -8.03 18.31
C VAL A 354 -2.30 -8.34 19.75
N GLN A 355 -1.33 -8.56 20.66
CA GLN A 355 -1.57 -8.76 22.09
C GLN A 355 -1.51 -7.46 22.89
N GLY A 356 -0.97 -6.39 22.31
CA GLY A 356 -0.76 -5.10 22.95
C GLY A 356 -1.98 -4.17 22.85
N PRO A 357 -1.88 -2.97 23.44
CA PRO A 357 -2.84 -1.90 23.20
C PRO A 357 -2.69 -1.41 21.77
N ILE A 358 -3.67 -1.70 20.92
CA ILE A 358 -3.68 -1.29 19.52
C ILE A 358 -4.34 0.08 19.42
N LEU A 359 -3.63 1.03 18.83
CA LEU A 359 -4.22 2.28 18.34
C LEU A 359 -4.84 2.02 16.97
N TYR A 360 -6.03 2.54 16.77
CA TYR A 360 -6.68 2.57 15.47
C TYR A 360 -6.49 3.96 14.85
N PRO A 361 -6.52 4.07 13.51
CA PRO A 361 -6.21 5.30 12.79
C PRO A 361 -6.93 6.53 13.31
#